data_AF-A0A2V7X363-F1
#
_entry.id   AF-A0A2V7X363-F1
#
_cell.length_a   1.000
_cell.length_b   1.000
_cell.length_c   1.000
_cell.angle_alpha   90.00
_cell.angle_beta   90.00
_cell.angle_gamma   90.00
#
_symmetry.space_group_name_H-M   'P 1'
#
loop_
_entity.id
_entity.type
_entity.pdbx_description
1 polymer ?
#
loop_
_entity_poly.entity_id
_entity_poly.type
_entity_poly.pdbx_seq_one_letter_code
_entity_poly.pdbx_strand_id
1 'polypeptide(L)'
;MEISTRLASLLRRLQPAGVILFARNIKDPQQTWRLLRECQKCVSAPLFTCIDMEGGTVDRLRDALGAAPPAADVFATGDAGVFRKHGKIIGE
;
A
#
# COMPACT_ATOMS: atom_id res chain seq x y z
N MET A 1 4.72 -0.74 11.83
CA MET A 1 5.80 0.25 12.04
C MET A 1 5.17 1.57 12.46
N GLU A 2 5.76 2.32 13.38
CA GLU A 2 5.24 3.65 13.77
C GLU A 2 6.08 4.78 13.16
N ILE A 3 5.54 6.00 13.13
CA ILE A 3 6.28 7.17 12.68
C ILE A 3 7.40 7.52 13.68
N SER A 4 8.63 7.66 13.20
CA SER A 4 9.74 8.13 14.04
C SER A 4 9.83 9.66 14.04
N THR A 5 10.41 10.23 15.10
CA THR A 5 10.66 11.68 15.18
C THR A 5 11.44 12.20 13.98
N ARG A 6 12.43 11.42 13.50
CA ARG A 6 13.22 11.77 12.32
C ARG A 6 12.37 11.82 11.06
N LEU A 7 11.50 10.83 10.85
CA LEU A 7 10.60 10.80 9.69
C LEU A 7 9.60 11.97 9.75
N ALA A 8 9.00 12.24 10.91
CA ALA A 8 8.10 13.37 11.09
C ALA A 8 8.78 14.72 10.78
N SER A 9 10.01 14.93 11.25
CA SER A 9 10.79 16.13 10.93
C SER A 9 11.11 16.24 9.43
N LEU A 10 11.40 15.12 8.77
CA LEU A 10 11.63 15.09 7.32
C LEU A 10 10.36 15.45 6.54
N LEU A 11 9.21 14.87 6.89
CA LEU A 11 7.92 15.18 6.26
C LEU A 11 7.57 16.66 6.42
N ARG A 12 7.71 17.20 7.64
CA ARG A 12 7.45 18.63 7.91
C ARG A 12 8.35 19.56 7.12
N ARG A 13 9.63 19.21 6.97
CA ARG A 13 10.59 20.04 6.24
C ARG A 13 10.43 19.96 4.73
N LEU A 14 10.18 18.77 4.19
CA LEU A 14 10.16 18.54 2.74
C LEU A 14 8.79 18.79 2.11
N GLN A 15 7.70 18.64 2.86
CA GLN A 15 6.32 18.74 2.34
C GLN A 15 6.11 17.90 1.05
N PRO A 16 6.37 16.59 1.06
CA PRO A 16 6.18 15.77 -0.13
C PRO A 16 4.70 15.68 -0.51
N ALA A 17 4.44 15.52 -1.80
CA ALA A 17 3.09 15.31 -2.32
C ALA A 17 2.55 13.89 -2.06
N GLY A 18 3.40 12.94 -1.70
CA GLY A 18 2.98 11.56 -1.52
C GLY A 18 3.97 10.68 -0.76
N VAL A 19 3.50 9.50 -0.40
CA VAL A 19 4.26 8.45 0.28
C VAL A 19 3.97 7.10 -0.35
N ILE A 20 4.98 6.23 -0.40
CA ILE A 20 4.85 4.85 -0.85
C ILE A 20 5.08 3.88 0.31
N LEU A 21 4.18 2.93 0.49
CA LEU A 21 4.26 1.89 1.50
C LEU A 21 5.00 0.67 0.97
N PHE A 22 5.86 0.10 1.82
CA PHE A 22 6.49 -1.21 1.63
C PHE A 22 5.94 -2.22 2.63
N ALA A 23 6.15 -3.52 2.40
CA ALA A 23 5.71 -4.59 3.32
C ALA A 23 6.11 -4.33 4.78
N ARG A 24 7.36 -3.90 5.03
CA ARG A 24 7.86 -3.57 6.38
C ARG A 24 7.08 -2.46 7.10
N ASN A 25 6.30 -1.66 6.37
CA ASN A 25 5.50 -0.57 6.94
C ASN A 25 4.11 -1.05 7.41
N ILE A 26 3.69 -2.23 6.96
CA ILE A 26 2.34 -2.78 7.10
C ILE A 26 2.40 -3.95 8.09
N LYS A 27 1.65 -3.83 9.18
CA LYS A 27 1.47 -4.91 10.15
C LYS A 27 0.05 -5.45 10.14
N ASP A 28 -0.91 -4.53 10.17
CA ASP A 28 -2.34 -4.80 10.15
C ASP A 28 -3.08 -3.55 9.61
N PRO A 29 -4.36 -3.65 9.23
CA PRO A 29 -5.12 -2.53 8.69
C PRO A 29 -5.19 -1.32 9.63
N GLN A 30 -5.37 -1.57 10.93
CA GLN A 30 -5.54 -0.49 11.92
C GLN A 30 -4.24 0.28 12.13
N GLN A 31 -3.11 -0.43 12.24
CA GLN A 31 -1.79 0.17 12.33
C GLN A 31 -1.45 0.98 11.07
N THR A 32 -1.74 0.43 9.88
CA THR A 32 -1.43 1.09 8.60
C THR A 32 -2.23 2.39 8.45
N TRP A 33 -3.52 2.36 8.82
CA TRP A 33 -4.37 3.54 8.85
C TRP A 33 -3.82 4.62 9.79
N ARG A 34 -3.39 4.25 11.00
CA ARG A 34 -2.77 5.19 11.96
C ARG A 34 -1.48 5.79 11.39
N LEU A 35 -0.62 4.97 10.80
CA LEU A 35 0.64 5.42 10.20
C LEU A 35 0.40 6.48 9.11
N LEU A 36 -0.52 6.23 8.17
CA LEU A 36 -0.87 7.17 7.12
C LEU A 36 -1.45 8.48 7.69
N ARG A 37 -2.30 8.39 8.71
CA ARG A 37 -2.87 9.56 9.39
C ARG A 37 -1.80 10.42 10.06
N GLU A 38 -0.83 9.81 10.72
CA GLU A 38 0.28 10.55 11.34
C GLU A 38 1.20 11.20 10.30
N CYS A 39 1.45 10.53 9.16
CA CYS A 39 2.15 11.14 8.04
C CYS A 39 1.40 12.36 7.49
N GLN A 40 0.08 12.25 7.30
CA GLN A 40 -0.76 13.34 6.82
C GLN A 40 -0.73 14.56 7.74
N LYS A 41 -0.67 14.38 9.06
CA LYS A 41 -0.54 15.48 10.04
C LYS A 41 0.78 16.25 9.92
N CYS A 42 1.79 15.67 9.27
CA CYS A 42 3.09 16.31 9.10
C CYS A 42 3.17 17.17 7.83
N VAL A 43 2.16 17.13 6.96
CA VAL A 43 2.14 17.89 5.71
C VAL A 43 0.84 18.69 5.57
N SER A 44 0.90 19.81 4.84
CA SER A 44 -0.27 20.68 4.64
C SER A 44 -1.20 20.20 3.53
N ALA A 45 -0.67 19.53 2.51
CA ALA A 45 -1.44 19.02 1.38
C ALA A 45 -1.86 17.55 1.62
N PRO A 46 -2.99 17.09 1.04
CA PRO A 46 -3.35 15.67 1.04
C PRO A 46 -2.23 14.82 0.42
N LEU A 47 -1.79 13.80 1.14
CA LEU A 47 -0.77 12.87 0.66
C LEU A 47 -1.37 11.90 -0.35
N PHE A 48 -0.73 11.81 -1.50
CA PHE A 48 -0.94 10.70 -2.42
C PHE A 48 -0.29 9.43 -1.84
N THR A 49 -1.11 8.46 -1.47
CA THR A 49 -0.66 7.20 -0.84
C THR A 49 -0.57 6.09 -1.88
N CYS A 50 0.62 5.52 -2.03
CA CYS A 50 0.89 4.45 -2.98
C CYS A 50 1.29 3.16 -2.26
N ILE A 51 1.02 2.02 -2.89
CA ILE A 51 1.54 0.72 -2.50
C ILE A 51 1.81 -0.08 -3.77
N ASP A 52 2.84 -0.90 -3.74
CA ASP A 52 3.15 -1.82 -4.83
C ASP A 52 2.42 -3.15 -4.61
N MET A 53 1.39 -3.42 -5.41
CA MET A 53 0.56 -4.62 -5.34
C MET A 53 0.37 -5.25 -6.72
N GLU A 54 1.15 -6.30 -6.99
CA GLU A 54 1.03 -7.08 -8.23
C GLU A 54 0.42 -8.48 -7.99
N GLY A 55 0.46 -8.97 -6.75
CA GLY A 55 0.08 -10.34 -6.39
C GLY A 55 1.28 -11.29 -6.29
N GLY A 56 1.10 -12.45 -5.64
CA GLY A 56 2.20 -13.39 -5.42
C GLY A 56 3.26 -12.82 -4.47
N THR A 57 4.54 -12.81 -4.86
CA THR A 57 5.67 -12.32 -4.03
C THR A 57 5.65 -10.80 -3.80
N VAL A 58 4.88 -10.06 -4.61
CA VAL A 58 4.60 -8.63 -4.47
C VAL A 58 3.18 -8.44 -3.93
N ASP A 59 2.91 -9.15 -2.84
CA ASP A 59 1.69 -8.98 -2.07
C ASP A 59 2.04 -8.41 -0.70
N ARG A 60 1.96 -7.09 -0.62
CA ARG A 60 2.32 -6.29 0.57
C ARG A 60 1.19 -6.27 1.60
N LEU A 61 -0.01 -6.73 1.24
CA LEU A 61 -1.18 -6.82 2.11
C LEU A 61 -1.55 -8.26 2.47
N ARG A 62 -0.77 -9.26 2.05
CA ARG A 62 -1.00 -10.69 2.33
C ARG A 62 -1.42 -10.97 3.78
N ASP A 63 -0.69 -10.41 4.73
CA ASP A 63 -0.92 -10.64 6.16
C ASP A 63 -2.17 -9.89 6.68
N ALA A 64 -2.65 -8.89 5.94
CA ALA A 64 -3.79 -8.04 6.30
C ALA A 64 -5.09 -8.38 5.56
N LEU A 65 -5.02 -8.84 4.30
CA LEU A 65 -6.17 -9.06 3.40
C LEU A 65 -6.22 -10.48 2.79
N GLY A 66 -5.21 -11.31 3.03
CA GLY A 66 -5.06 -12.62 2.39
C GLY A 66 -4.25 -12.56 1.09
N ALA A 67 -3.73 -13.72 0.67
CA ALA A 67 -2.82 -13.80 -0.47
C ALA A 67 -3.52 -13.53 -1.81
N ALA A 68 -3.09 -12.51 -2.54
CA ALA A 68 -3.47 -12.31 -3.92
C ALA A 68 -2.67 -13.28 -4.83
N PRO A 69 -3.31 -13.92 -5.83
CA PRO A 69 -2.61 -14.82 -6.74
C PRO A 69 -1.58 -14.03 -7.58
N PRO A 70 -0.45 -14.65 -7.97
CA PRO A 70 0.47 -14.05 -8.93
C PRO A 70 -0.22 -13.67 -10.24
N ALA A 71 0.17 -12.56 -10.85
CA ALA A 71 -0.35 -12.14 -12.15
C ALA A 71 -0.17 -13.21 -13.25
N ALA A 72 0.90 -14.01 -13.18
CA ALA A 72 1.13 -15.13 -14.09
C ALA A 72 0.06 -16.22 -13.98
N ASP A 73 -0.38 -16.56 -12.77
CA ASP A 73 -1.42 -17.56 -12.53
C ASP A 73 -2.78 -17.04 -13.02
N VAL A 74 -3.04 -15.74 -12.81
CA VAL A 74 -4.22 -15.07 -13.36
C VAL A 74 -4.19 -15.13 -14.88
N PHE A 75 -3.07 -14.80 -15.52
CA PHE A 75 -2.93 -14.85 -16.98
C PHE A 75 -3.11 -16.27 -17.55
N ALA A 76 -2.60 -17.29 -16.85
CA ALA A 76 -2.72 -18.69 -17.26
C ALA A 76 -4.17 -19.18 -17.38
N THR A 77 -5.13 -18.50 -16.74
CA THR A 77 -6.57 -18.82 -16.88
C THR A 77 -7.11 -18.54 -18.29
N GLY A 78 -6.47 -17.65 -19.06
CA GLY A 78 -6.94 -17.24 -20.39
C GLY A 78 -8.27 -16.47 -20.40
N ASP A 79 -8.83 -16.15 -19.22
CA ASP A 79 -10.15 -15.54 -19.08
C ASP A 79 -10.02 -14.04 -18.75
N ALA A 80 -10.36 -13.19 -19.72
CA ALA A 80 -10.36 -11.74 -19.57
C ALA A 80 -11.27 -11.23 -18.44
N GLY A 81 -12.33 -11.97 -18.08
CA GLY A 81 -13.18 -11.69 -16.92
C GLY A 81 -12.41 -11.84 -15.61
N VAL A 82 -11.59 -12.87 -15.48
CA VAL A 82 -10.73 -13.11 -14.30
C VAL A 82 -9.66 -12.02 -14.19
N PHE A 83 -9.07 -11.58 -15.31
CA PHE A 83 -8.06 -10.52 -15.31
C PHE A 83 -8.63 -9.21 -14.74
N ARG A 84 -9.81 -8.81 -15.23
CA ARG A 84 -10.50 -7.59 -14.76
C ARG A 84 -10.90 -7.71 -13.29
N LYS A 85 -11.39 -8.87 -12.88
CA LYS A 85 -11.79 -9.12 -11.48
C LYS A 85 -10.59 -9.01 -10.55
N HIS A 86 -9.44 -9.57 -10.92
CA HIS A 86 -8.22 -9.48 -10.15
C HIS A 86 -7.74 -8.03 -9.98
N GLY A 87 -7.65 -7.27 -11.08
CA GLY A 87 -7.28 -5.86 -11.01
C GLY A 87 -8.25 -5.01 -10.19
N LYS A 88 -9.56 -5.30 -10.28
CA LYS A 88 -10.57 -4.63 -9.47
C LYS A 88 -10.39 -4.91 -7.97
N ILE A 89 -10.17 -6.17 -7.58
CA ILE A 89 -9.99 -6.53 -6.16
C ILE A 89 -8.74 -5.90 -5.56
N ILE A 90 -7.64 -5.82 -6.33
CA ILE A 90 -6.39 -5.20 -5.84
C ILE A 90 -6.50 -3.67 -5.75
N GLY A 91 -7.31 -3.04 -6.60
CA GLY A 91 -7.44 -1.59 -6.68
C GLY A 91 -8.57 -0.96 -5.86
N GLU A 92 -9.43 -1.76 -5.22
CA GLU A 92 -10.51 -1.30 -4.32
C GLU A 92 -9.99 -0.90 -2.92
#